data_AF-A0AAJ3NEP8-F1
#
_entry.id   AF-A0AAJ3NEP8-F1
#
_cell.length_a   1.000
_cell.length_b   1.000
_cell.length_c   1.000
_cell.angle_alpha   90.00
_cell.angle_beta   90.00
_cell.angle_gamma   90.00
#
_symmetry.space_group_name_H-M   'P 1'
#
loop_
_entity.id
_entity.type
_entity.pdbx_description
1 polymer ?
#
loop_
_entity_poly.entity_id
_entity_poly.type
_entity_poly.pdbx_seq_one_letter_code
_entity_poly.pdbx_strand_id
1 'polypeptide(L)'
;MIDRILQIIDFKGINKNKFYKEAGLSNGFLDKVRKDIGSSKIEQILNAYPEINPDWFLTGEGNMLKKDVPRASVKESLKAYSQEDEKNIINELEKRYKEDKELYEKLILSYKERISELKEEIVFLREQLKK
;
A
#
# COMPACT_ATOMS: atom_id res chain seq x y z
N MET A 1 4.30 6.30 21.12
CA MET A 1 3.33 7.41 20.87
C MET A 1 3.83 8.39 19.80
N ILE A 2 5.11 8.81 19.84
CA ILE A 2 5.71 9.65 18.78
C ILE A 2 5.52 9.02 17.39
N ASP A 3 5.74 7.72 17.24
CA ASP A 3 5.57 7.03 15.95
C ASP A 3 4.14 7.09 15.41
N ARG A 4 3.14 7.15 16.29
CA ARG A 4 1.72 7.27 15.91
C ARG A 4 1.40 8.69 15.46
N ILE A 5 2.06 9.70 16.03
CA ILE A 5 1.98 11.08 15.53
C ILE A 5 2.58 11.17 14.13
N LEU A 6 3.72 10.53 13.89
CA LEU A 6 4.32 10.48 12.56
C LEU A 6 3.39 9.79 11.56
N GLN A 7 2.75 8.68 11.95
CA GLN A 7 1.75 8.01 11.12
C GLN A 7 0.54 8.92 10.78
N ILE A 8 0.06 9.73 11.73
CA ILE A 8 -0.99 10.73 11.46
C ILE A 8 -0.52 11.77 10.44
N ILE A 9 0.70 12.28 10.59
CA ILE A 9 1.31 13.27 9.70
C ILE A 9 1.43 12.70 8.27
N ASP A 10 1.91 11.47 8.15
CA ASP A 10 2.08 10.77 6.88
C ASP A 10 0.72 10.48 6.22
N PHE A 11 -0.25 9.97 6.98
CA PHE A 11 -1.62 9.71 6.51
C PHE A 11 -2.29 10.98 5.97
N LYS A 12 -2.06 12.13 6.62
CA LYS A 12 -2.59 13.43 6.18
C LYS A 12 -1.82 14.05 5.02
N GLY A 13 -0.63 13.54 4.70
CA GLY A 13 0.24 14.12 3.67
C GLY A 13 0.68 15.55 4.00
N ILE A 14 0.82 15.89 5.29
CA ILE A 14 1.24 17.22 5.75
C ILE A 14 2.65 17.17 6.33
N ASN A 15 3.30 18.33 6.45
CA ASN A 15 4.58 18.42 7.15
C ASN A 15 4.38 18.68 8.65
N LYS A 16 5.44 18.44 9.45
CA LYS A 16 5.43 18.62 10.92
C LYS A 16 4.98 20.02 11.36
N ASN A 17 5.39 21.07 10.65
CA ASN A 17 5.02 22.44 11.00
C ASN A 17 3.52 22.71 10.84
N LYS A 18 2.92 22.17 9.77
CA LYS A 18 1.47 22.24 9.56
C LYS A 18 0.72 21.46 10.62
N PHE A 19 1.20 20.26 10.97
CA PHE A 19 0.65 19.47 12.08
C PHE A 19 0.69 20.23 13.41
N TYR A 20 1.82 20.86 13.77
CA TYR A 20 1.92 21.64 15.01
C TYR A 20 0.90 22.77 15.05
N LYS A 21 0.70 23.47 13.93
CA LYS A 21 -0.25 24.57 13.82
C LYS A 21 -1.70 24.08 13.96
N GLU A 22 -2.06 22.99 13.29
CA GLU A 22 -3.41 22.41 13.34
C GLU A 22 -3.75 21.84 14.72
N ALA A 23 -2.79 21.14 15.34
CA ALA A 23 -2.94 20.58 16.69
C ALA A 23 -2.77 21.61 17.82
N GLY A 24 -2.49 22.89 17.52
CA GLY A 24 -2.28 23.92 18.55
C GLY A 24 -1.04 23.68 19.43
N LEU A 25 0.01 23.07 18.87
CA LEU A 25 1.26 22.72 19.54
C LEU A 25 2.37 23.71 19.22
N SER A 26 3.37 23.82 20.10
CA SER A 26 4.56 24.64 19.87
C SER A 26 5.42 24.10 18.72
N ASN A 27 6.01 24.99 17.91
CA ASN A 27 6.99 24.60 16.90
C ASN A 27 8.14 23.76 17.52
N GLY A 28 8.52 22.70 16.82
CA GLY A 28 9.53 21.73 17.29
C GLY A 28 9.05 20.87 18.46
N PHE A 29 7.73 20.67 18.62
CA PHE A 29 7.18 19.87 19.71
C PHE A 29 7.77 18.45 19.75
N LEU A 30 7.80 17.75 18.61
CA LEU A 30 8.33 16.38 18.57
C LEU A 30 9.83 16.31 18.87
N ASP A 31 10.58 17.39 18.62
CA ASP A 31 12.02 17.45 18.89
C ASP A 31 12.31 17.58 20.40
N LYS A 32 11.32 18.02 21.18
CA LYS A 32 11.43 18.21 22.64
C LYS A 32 10.86 17.04 23.45
N VAL A 33 10.00 16.21 22.87
CA VAL A 33 9.39 15.07 23.56
C VAL A 33 10.36 13.90 23.55
N ARG A 34 10.80 13.48 24.75
CA ARG A 34 11.73 12.35 24.89
C ARG A 34 11.11 11.04 25.33
N LYS A 35 10.00 11.05 26.09
CA LYS A 35 9.33 9.82 26.55
C LYS A 35 7.81 9.95 26.65
N ASP A 36 7.31 10.99 27.31
CA ASP A 36 5.87 11.11 27.61
C ASP A 36 5.25 12.40 27.07
N ILE A 37 4.04 12.27 26.51
CA ILE A 37 3.21 13.38 26.08
C ILE A 37 2.13 13.57 27.14
N GLY A 38 2.04 14.78 27.70
CA GLY A 38 1.01 15.09 28.69
C GLY A 38 -0.39 15.01 28.11
N SER A 39 -1.36 14.63 28.95
CA SER A 39 -2.78 14.44 28.58
C SER A 39 -3.38 15.62 27.82
N SER A 40 -3.07 16.86 28.24
CA SER A 40 -3.53 18.08 27.56
C SER A 40 -3.11 18.12 26.09
N LYS A 41 -1.90 17.69 25.75
CA LYS A 41 -1.43 17.68 24.35
C LYS A 41 -2.03 16.54 23.55
N ILE A 42 -2.30 15.41 24.20
CA ILE A 42 -3.02 14.29 23.59
C ILE A 42 -4.42 14.74 23.19
N GLU A 43 -5.12 15.42 24.09
CA GLU A 43 -6.46 15.95 23.86
C GLU A 43 -6.45 16.98 22.71
N GLN A 44 -5.48 17.88 22.67
CA GLN A 44 -5.31 18.81 21.55
C GLN A 44 -5.15 18.10 20.20
N ILE A 45 -4.35 17.03 20.14
CA ILE A 45 -4.15 16.25 18.92
C ILE A 45 -5.45 15.54 18.52
N LEU A 46 -6.13 14.86 19.45
CA LEU A 46 -7.36 14.12 19.15
C LEU A 46 -8.53 15.03 18.79
N ASN A 47 -8.56 16.27 19.31
CA ASN A 47 -9.53 17.28 18.91
C ASN A 47 -9.26 17.83 17.50
N ALA A 48 -8.00 18.00 17.12
CA ALA A 48 -7.63 18.43 15.78
C ALA A 48 -7.85 17.35 14.71
N TYR A 49 -7.78 16.08 15.11
CA TYR A 49 -7.94 14.92 14.22
C TYR A 49 -9.04 13.98 14.75
N PRO A 50 -10.32 14.40 14.68
CA PRO A 50 -11.45 13.66 15.27
C PRO A 50 -11.68 12.28 14.64
N GLU A 51 -11.20 12.04 13.43
CA GLU A 51 -11.24 10.75 12.75
C GLU A 51 -10.26 9.71 13.33
N ILE A 52 -9.29 10.13 14.14
CA ILE A 52 -8.32 9.22 14.75
C ILE A 52 -8.94 8.52 15.95
N ASN A 53 -8.73 7.21 16.03
CA ASN A 53 -9.15 6.39 17.15
C ASN A 53 -8.28 6.67 18.39
N PRO A 54 -8.85 7.17 19.50
CA PRO A 54 -8.12 7.43 20.74
C PRO A 54 -7.44 6.19 21.31
N ASP A 55 -8.10 5.02 21.23
CA ASP A 55 -7.58 3.78 21.80
C ASP A 55 -6.31 3.36 21.07
N TRP A 56 -6.33 3.40 19.74
CA TRP A 56 -5.13 3.16 18.92
C TRP A 56 -4.05 4.19 19.19
N PHE A 57 -4.40 5.47 19.34
CA PHE A 57 -3.41 6.51 19.58
C PHE A 57 -2.71 6.37 20.94
N LEU A 58 -3.41 5.87 21.97
CA LEU A 58 -2.88 5.69 23.31
C LEU A 58 -2.16 4.36 23.48
N THR A 59 -2.80 3.26 23.09
CA THR A 59 -2.31 1.90 23.32
C THR A 59 -1.46 1.39 22.15
N GLY A 60 -1.80 1.79 20.92
CA GLY A 60 -1.24 1.22 19.69
C GLY A 60 -2.05 0.03 19.17
N GLU A 61 -3.11 -0.36 19.87
CA GLU A 61 -3.95 -1.49 19.50
C GLU A 61 -5.18 -1.05 18.71
N GLY A 62 -5.61 -1.89 17.78
CA GLY A 62 -6.77 -1.63 16.92
C GLY A 62 -6.44 -0.77 15.70
N ASN A 63 -7.48 -0.18 15.10
CA ASN A 63 -7.34 0.60 13.87
C ASN A 63 -7.07 2.07 14.18
N MET A 64 -6.21 2.68 13.37
CA MET A 64 -5.86 4.11 13.43
C MET A 64 -7.06 5.03 13.27
N LEU A 65 -7.96 4.72 12.34
CA LEU A 65 -9.15 5.51 12.08
C LEU A 65 -10.34 4.95 12.86
N LYS A 66 -11.19 5.84 13.37
CA LYS A 66 -12.52 5.48 13.84
C LYS A 66 -13.26 4.82 12.69
N LYS A 67 -13.93 3.70 12.98
CA LYS A 67 -14.82 3.05 12.04
C LYS A 67 -16.11 3.88 11.92
N ASP A 68 -16.05 5.06 11.34
CA ASP A 68 -17.24 5.79 10.91
C ASP A 68 -17.69 5.21 9.56
N VAL A 69 -18.06 3.93 9.61
CA VAL A 69 -18.89 3.35 8.57
C VAL A 69 -20.24 3.11 9.22
N PRO A 70 -21.29 3.88 8.86
CA PRO A 70 -22.64 3.51 9.24
C PRO A 70 -22.84 2.06 8.86
N ARG A 71 -23.02 1.18 9.86
CA ARG A 71 -23.14 -0.27 9.63
C ARG A 71 -24.35 -0.62 8.74
N ALA A 72 -25.25 0.36 8.54
CA ALA A 72 -26.35 0.34 7.58
C ALA A 72 -25.90 0.55 6.12
N SER A 73 -24.98 1.48 5.83
CA SER A 73 -24.61 1.82 4.45
C SER A 73 -23.75 0.75 3.77
N VAL A 74 -22.92 0.00 4.51
CA VAL A 74 -22.13 -1.10 3.92
C VAL A 74 -23.01 -2.23 3.40
N LYS A 75 -24.10 -2.56 4.11
CA LYS A 75 -25.03 -3.62 3.71
C LYS A 75 -25.87 -3.23 2.49
N GLU A 76 -26.14 -1.95 2.29
CA GLU A 76 -26.86 -1.43 1.14
C GLU A 76 -25.93 -1.31 -0.08
N SER A 77 -24.67 -0.89 0.10
CA SER A 77 -23.68 -0.86 -0.98
C SER A 77 -23.26 -2.25 -1.46
N LEU A 78 -23.21 -3.26 -0.58
CA LEU A 78 -22.92 -4.65 -0.97
C LEU A 78 -24.07 -5.31 -1.75
N LYS A 79 -25.32 -4.85 -1.58
CA LYS A 79 -26.47 -5.32 -2.37
C LYS A 79 -26.58 -4.62 -3.73
N ALA A 80 -25.79 -3.57 -3.96
CA ALA A 80 -25.79 -2.78 -5.19
C ALA A 80 -24.81 -3.32 -6.26
N TYR A 81 -23.98 -4.32 -5.93
CA TYR A 81 -23.23 -5.07 -6.95
C TYR A 81 -24.12 -6.19 -7.49
N SER A 82 -24.47 -6.10 -8.76
CA SER A 82 -25.26 -7.14 -9.42
C SER A 82 -24.40 -8.38 -9.67
N GLN A 83 -25.01 -9.56 -9.76
CA GLN A 83 -24.30 -10.78 -10.21
C GLN A 83 -23.70 -10.60 -11.61
N GLU A 84 -24.26 -9.69 -12.42
CA GLU A 84 -23.74 -9.30 -13.72
C GLU A 84 -22.38 -8.58 -13.61
N ASP A 85 -22.24 -7.68 -12.63
CA ASP A 85 -20.98 -6.96 -12.37
C ASP A 85 -19.88 -7.92 -11.92
N GLU A 86 -20.21 -8.87 -11.04
CA GLU A 86 -19.28 -9.90 -10.58
C GLU A 86 -18.82 -10.81 -11.74
N LYS A 87 -19.76 -11.24 -12.59
CA LYS A 87 -19.46 -12.07 -13.76
C LYS A 87 -18.59 -11.34 -14.79
N ASN A 88 -18.84 -10.04 -15.00
CA ASN A 88 -18.05 -9.22 -15.92
C ASN A 88 -16.61 -9.06 -15.43
N ILE A 89 -16.42 -8.83 -14.12
CA ILE A 89 -15.10 -8.75 -13.51
C ILE A 89 -14.36 -10.08 -13.67
N ILE A 90 -15.02 -11.21 -13.38
CA ILE A 90 -14.42 -12.55 -13.52
C ILE A 90 -14.01 -12.80 -14.98
N ASN A 91 -14.88 -12.52 -15.95
CA ASN A 91 -14.57 -12.71 -17.37
C ASN A 91 -13.37 -11.86 -17.82
N GLU A 92 -13.27 -10.61 -17.33
CA GLU A 92 -12.15 -9.75 -17.69
C GLU A 92 -10.83 -10.22 -17.06
N LEU A 93 -10.87 -10.72 -15.82
CA LEU A 93 -9.70 -11.33 -15.17
C LEU A 93 -9.25 -12.60 -15.89
N GLU A 94 -10.18 -13.47 -16.29
CA GLU A 94 -9.88 -14.67 -17.06
C GLU A 94 -9.25 -14.33 -18.42
N LYS A 95 -9.77 -13.30 -19.09
CA LYS A 95 -9.21 -12.82 -20.35
C LYS A 95 -7.77 -12.32 -20.17
N ARG A 96 -7.51 -11.47 -19.18
CA ARG A 96 -6.15 -10.98 -18.88
C ARG A 96 -5.19 -12.12 -18.55
N TYR A 97 -5.64 -13.06 -17.70
CA TYR A 97 -4.83 -14.22 -17.36
C TYR A 97 -4.46 -15.07 -18.58
N LYS A 98 -5.39 -15.22 -19.54
CA LYS A 98 -5.13 -15.90 -20.80
C LYS A 98 -4.12 -15.15 -21.68
N GLU A 99 -4.28 -13.83 -21.81
CA GLU A 99 -3.38 -12.97 -22.59
C GLU A 99 -1.95 -12.98 -22.03
N ASP A 100 -1.81 -12.84 -20.70
CA ASP A 100 -0.53 -12.89 -20.01
C ASP A 100 0.13 -14.27 -20.18
N LYS A 101 -0.64 -15.35 -20.03
CA LYS A 101 -0.15 -16.71 -20.24
C LYS A 101 0.40 -16.91 -21.65
N GLU A 102 -0.33 -16.46 -22.67
CA GLU A 102 0.10 -16.57 -24.07
C GLU A 102 1.39 -15.76 -24.33
N LEU A 103 1.51 -14.59 -23.71
CA LEU A 103 2.73 -13.78 -23.78
C LEU A 103 3.93 -14.50 -23.16
N TYR A 104 3.77 -15.08 -21.97
CA TYR A 104 4.85 -15.82 -21.31
C TYR A 104 5.25 -17.07 -22.11
N GLU A 105 4.31 -17.78 -22.70
CA GLU A 105 4.61 -18.94 -23.56
C GLU A 105 5.44 -18.55 -24.78
N LYS A 106 5.09 -17.44 -25.46
CA LYS A 106 5.86 -16.90 -26.59
C LYS A 106 7.26 -16.47 -26.18
N LEU A 107 7.39 -15.80 -25.03
CA LEU A 107 8.67 -15.34 -24.51
C LEU A 107 9.59 -16.52 -24.13
N ILE A 108 9.03 -17.56 -23.51
CA ILE A 108 9.78 -18.78 -23.19
C ILE A 108 10.27 -19.47 -24.47
N LEU A 109 9.44 -19.51 -25.52
CA LEU A 109 9.82 -20.10 -26.80
C LEU A 109 10.99 -19.35 -27.43
N SER A 110 10.92 -18.01 -27.52
CA SER A 110 11.98 -17.20 -28.11
C SER A 110 13.30 -17.31 -27.36
N TYR A 111 13.27 -17.37 -26.02
CA TYR A 111 14.47 -17.62 -25.23
C TYR A 111 15.05 -19.01 -25.45
N LYS A 112 14.21 -20.04 -25.60
CA LYS A 112 14.67 -21.41 -25.92
C LYS A 112 15.37 -21.46 -27.28
N GLU A 113 14.79 -20.83 -28.30
CA GLU A 113 15.38 -20.73 -29.63
C GLU A 113 16.73 -20.02 -29.57
N ARG A 114 16.79 -18.84 -28.93
CA ARG A 114 18.04 -18.08 -28.79
C ARG A 114 19.13 -18.85 -28.05
N ILE A 115 18.77 -19.61 -27.01
CA ILE A 115 19.70 -20.48 -26.29
C ILE A 115 20.19 -21.61 -27.20
N SER A 116 19.35 -22.16 -28.08
CA SER A 116 19.76 -23.19 -29.04
C SER A 116 20.77 -22.65 -30.05
N GLU A 117 20.49 -21.49 -30.65
CA GLU A 117 21.40 -20.82 -31.59
C GLU A 117 22.77 -20.55 -30.95
N LEU A 118 22.78 -19.96 -29.75
CA LEU A 118 24.02 -19.67 -29.03
C LEU A 118 24.81 -20.94 -28.70
N LYS A 119 24.13 -22.05 -28.40
CA LYS A 119 24.79 -23.33 -28.16
C LYS A 119 25.45 -23.85 -29.44
N GLU A 120 24.76 -23.78 -30.58
CA GLU A 120 25.31 -24.20 -31.88
C GLU A 120 26.53 -23.34 -32.26
N GLU A 121 26.45 -22.02 -32.08
CA GLU A 121 27.56 -21.10 -32.34
C GLU A 121 28.78 -21.41 -31.47
N ILE A 122 28.58 -21.69 -30.17
CA ILE A 122 29.66 -22.10 -29.26
C ILE A 122 30.30 -23.41 -29.73
N VAL A 123 29.51 -24.40 -30.17
CA VAL A 123 30.06 -25.67 -30.69
C VAL A 123 30.89 -25.41 -31.94
N PHE A 124 30.37 -24.63 -32.89
CA PHE A 124 31.07 -24.28 -34.12
C PHE A 124 32.41 -23.56 -33.86
N LEU A 125 32.41 -22.54 -33.02
CA LEU A 125 33.64 -21.79 -32.66
C LEU A 125 34.68 -22.69 -31.97
N ARG A 126 34.24 -23.62 -31.12
CA ARG A 126 35.14 -24.60 -30.47
C ARG A 126 35.77 -25.57 -31.45
N GLU A 127 35.10 -25.93 -32.54
CA GLU A 127 35.67 -26.78 -33.59
C GLU A 127 36.72 -26.04 -34.42
N GLN A 128 36.49 -24.74 -34.71
CA GLN A 128 37.47 -23.93 -35.44
C GLN A 128 38.77 -23.75 -34.67
N LEU A 129 38.71 -23.60 -33.34
CA LEU A 129 39.89 -23.46 -32.48
C LEU A 129 40.71 -24.76 -32.31
N LYS A 130 40.18 -25.91 -32.74
CA LYS A 130 40.89 -27.21 -32.67
C LYS A 130 41.74 -27.51 -33.92
N LYS A 131 41.70 -26.66 -34.95
CA LYS A 131 42.56 -26.71 -36.13
C LYS A 131 43.72 -25.76 -36.00
#